data_AF-A0A1V5KWN6-F1
#
_entry.id   AF-A0A1V5KWN6-F1
#
_cell.length_a   1.000
_cell.length_b   1.000
_cell.length_c   1.000
_cell.angle_alpha   90.00
_cell.angle_beta   90.00
_cell.angle_gamma   90.00
#
_symmetry.space_group_name_H-M   'P 1'
#
loop_
_entity.id
_entity.type
_entity.pdbx_description
1 polymer ?
#
loop_
_entity_poly.entity_id
_entity_poly.type
_entity_poly.pdbx_seq_one_letter_code
_entity_poly.pdbx_strand_id
1 'polypeptide(L)'
;MQLELPGRVYPGDRVFKTHDADLMNRAVASFKSPGGQQKIPLVFTIEGRLGEPLKIRVEDAAGHHGEALTVSPVQKAHKRPLTPAYLEQQLGRLGNTPYGLARLQCRLEGELMAPVSEINEARRQAIAGLEENRKAAFRRPPLPEDIFERRLTEALFWPAGNKDIRPGVPELSVVVGDLPSLKAAVKAGAGEVCLSGEQFRSRPPVSLEEILAGGEACSRAGVRFVLGSPRILQDRELTGFCRLLEKARAGHLDGIMAGNLGLVKIAREFTGVPVFGDFYLNVFNPETARFLREAGVGRVALSPELTLEQIKRMANLLPLPAEVIVHGALPLMVSEYCVMGSLLGENGRREGCPAPCLDTGCSLKDRKGVVFPVEMDQNCRMHIFNSRDLCFIDDIQELARAGIPVLRIEARREGAGYVRDVTRAYRAALTQRPGEGREESLTVLKENLIRYSPAGFTKGHFYRGVL
;
A
#
# COMPACT_ATOMS: atom_id res chain seq x y z
N MET A 1 9.94 -31.16 -29.03
CA MET A 1 8.83 -31.06 -28.06
C MET A 1 7.54 -31.04 -28.86
N GLN A 2 6.72 -32.09 -28.75
CA GLN A 2 5.35 -32.09 -29.28
C GLN A 2 4.43 -31.67 -28.15
N LEU A 3 3.50 -30.76 -28.43
CA LEU A 3 2.49 -30.29 -27.49
C LEU A 3 1.13 -30.69 -28.03
N GLU A 4 0.37 -31.45 -27.26
CA GLU A 4 -1.04 -31.70 -27.58
C GLU A 4 -1.84 -30.45 -27.22
N LEU A 5 -2.56 -29.91 -28.20
CA LEU A 5 -3.40 -28.73 -28.04
C LEU A 5 -4.84 -29.10 -28.39
N PRO A 6 -5.84 -28.58 -27.64
CA PRO A 6 -7.26 -28.88 -27.88
C PRO A 6 -7.85 -28.19 -29.12
N GLY A 7 -7.01 -27.67 -30.04
CA GLY A 7 -7.43 -26.91 -31.22
C GLY A 7 -6.44 -27.01 -32.39
N ARG A 8 -6.89 -26.58 -33.58
CA ARG A 8 -6.05 -26.51 -34.78
C ARG A 8 -5.12 -25.30 -34.71
N VAL A 9 -3.86 -25.50 -35.08
CA VAL A 9 -2.82 -24.46 -35.15
C VAL A 9 -2.56 -24.11 -36.61
N TYR A 10 -2.46 -22.82 -36.92
CA TYR A 10 -2.22 -22.30 -38.27
C TYR A 10 -0.85 -21.61 -38.37
N PRO A 11 -0.21 -21.59 -39.55
CA PRO A 11 0.96 -20.77 -39.79
C PRO A 11 0.68 -19.28 -39.49
N GLY A 12 1.42 -18.70 -38.52
CA GLY A 12 1.25 -17.32 -38.07
C GLY A 12 0.72 -17.17 -36.64
N ASP A 13 0.25 -18.26 -36.02
CA ASP A 13 -0.19 -18.24 -34.62
C ASP A 13 0.96 -17.94 -33.66
N ARG A 14 0.71 -17.03 -32.70
CA ARG A 14 1.71 -16.63 -31.70
C ARG A 14 1.80 -17.68 -30.60
N VAL A 15 2.97 -18.30 -30.47
CA VAL A 15 3.27 -19.24 -29.39
C VAL A 15 4.04 -18.50 -28.29
N PHE A 16 3.49 -18.48 -27.08
CA PHE A 16 4.14 -17.86 -25.92
C PHE A 16 4.65 -18.94 -24.97
N LYS A 17 5.93 -18.86 -24.59
CA LYS A 17 6.49 -19.72 -23.54
C LYS A 17 6.08 -19.15 -22.17
N THR A 18 5.04 -19.72 -21.57
CA THR A 18 4.51 -19.27 -20.26
C THR A 18 5.22 -19.90 -19.06
N HIS A 19 5.87 -21.05 -19.26
CA HIS A 19 6.60 -21.76 -18.23
C HIS A 19 7.80 -22.48 -18.82
N ASP A 20 8.92 -22.44 -18.10
CA ASP A 20 10.14 -23.16 -18.42
C ASP A 20 10.58 -23.89 -17.15
N ALA A 21 10.40 -25.21 -17.13
CA ALA A 21 10.74 -26.02 -15.97
C ALA A 21 12.24 -25.93 -15.63
N ASP A 22 13.12 -25.87 -16.62
CA ASP A 22 14.56 -25.78 -16.40
C ASP A 22 14.97 -24.40 -15.89
N LEU A 23 14.35 -23.32 -16.39
CA LEU A 23 14.55 -21.98 -15.84
C LEU A 23 14.04 -21.87 -14.41
N MET A 24 12.84 -22.37 -14.13
CA MET A 24 12.24 -22.32 -12.79
C MET A 24 13.01 -23.18 -11.80
N ASN A 25 13.46 -24.37 -12.21
CA ASN A 25 14.31 -25.22 -11.39
C ASN A 25 15.67 -24.55 -11.13
N ARG A 26 16.28 -23.88 -12.12
CA ARG A 26 17.50 -23.08 -11.92
C ARG A 26 17.27 -21.90 -10.97
N ALA A 27 16.16 -21.18 -11.09
CA ALA A 27 15.82 -20.09 -10.19
C ALA A 27 15.57 -20.60 -8.75
N VAL A 28 14.80 -21.68 -8.58
CA VAL A 28 14.59 -22.33 -7.28
C VAL A 28 15.92 -22.79 -6.69
N ALA A 29 16.79 -23.40 -7.50
CA ALA A 29 18.13 -23.79 -7.07
C ALA A 29 18.98 -22.58 -6.68
N SER A 30 18.84 -21.41 -7.31
CA SER A 30 19.66 -20.23 -7.02
C SER A 30 19.40 -19.63 -5.63
N PHE A 31 18.20 -19.76 -5.07
CA PHE A 31 17.89 -19.27 -3.71
C PHE A 31 17.66 -20.37 -2.66
N LYS A 32 17.49 -21.65 -3.06
CA LYS A 32 17.44 -22.79 -2.12
C LYS A 32 18.80 -23.44 -1.88
N SER A 33 19.78 -23.28 -2.77
CA SER A 33 21.10 -23.87 -2.57
C SER A 33 21.91 -23.04 -1.56
N PRO A 34 22.47 -23.65 -0.50
CA PRO A 34 23.38 -22.96 0.43
C PRO A 34 24.60 -22.32 -0.24
N GLY A 35 24.99 -22.80 -1.43
CA GLY A 35 26.08 -22.25 -2.24
C GLY A 35 25.71 -21.10 -3.19
N GLY A 36 24.43 -20.69 -3.23
CA GLY A 36 23.94 -19.61 -4.10
C GLY A 36 24.04 -18.20 -3.51
N GLN A 37 24.47 -18.06 -2.25
CA GLN A 37 24.76 -16.76 -1.67
C GLN A 37 26.10 -16.25 -2.22
N GLN A 38 26.10 -15.03 -2.76
CA GLN A 38 27.33 -14.36 -3.20
C GLN A 38 28.27 -14.24 -2.00
N LYS A 39 29.30 -15.09 -1.97
CA LYS A 39 30.27 -15.11 -0.88
C LYS A 39 31.15 -13.87 -0.94
N ILE A 40 31.43 -13.28 0.23
CA ILE A 40 32.38 -12.19 0.37
C ILE A 40 33.77 -12.75 0.07
N PRO A 41 34.45 -12.24 -0.98
CA PRO A 41 35.77 -12.73 -1.37
C PRO A 41 36.81 -12.31 -0.33
N LEU A 42 37.57 -13.28 0.17
CA LEU A 42 38.65 -13.08 1.12
C LEU A 42 40.02 -13.38 0.51
N VAL A 43 40.98 -12.55 0.87
CA VAL A 43 42.40 -12.76 0.59
C VAL A 43 43.05 -13.29 1.86
N PHE A 44 43.62 -14.49 1.78
CA PHE A 44 44.41 -15.06 2.87
C PHE A 44 45.90 -14.83 2.62
N THR A 45 46.61 -14.38 3.65
CA THR A 45 48.08 -14.26 3.66
C THR A 45 48.62 -15.16 4.76
N ILE A 46 49.53 -16.07 4.39
CA ILE A 46 50.18 -16.97 5.32
C ILE A 46 51.67 -16.64 5.34
N GLU A 47 52.21 -16.49 6.54
CA GLU A 47 53.64 -16.27 6.78
C GLU A 47 54.17 -17.31 7.76
N GLY A 48 55.32 -17.91 7.47
CA GLY A 48 55.89 -18.94 8.35
C GLY A 48 57.39 -19.10 8.15
N ARG A 49 58.11 -19.20 9.27
CA ARG A 49 59.56 -19.46 9.35
C ARG A 49 59.84 -20.57 10.32
N LEU A 50 60.89 -21.36 10.06
CA LEU A 50 61.27 -22.47 10.94
C LEU A 50 61.48 -21.98 12.38
N GLY A 51 60.78 -22.60 13.34
CA GLY A 51 60.88 -22.23 14.75
C GLY A 51 59.95 -21.09 15.20
N GLU A 52 59.15 -20.51 14.30
CA GLU A 52 58.14 -19.49 14.63
C GLU A 52 56.71 -20.05 14.45
N PRO A 53 55.69 -19.53 15.15
CA PRO A 53 54.30 -19.83 14.86
C PRO A 53 53.89 -19.46 13.42
N LEU A 54 53.01 -20.25 12.81
CA LEU A 54 52.43 -19.92 11.51
C LEU A 54 51.43 -18.79 11.67
N LYS A 55 51.61 -17.73 10.87
CA LYS A 55 50.76 -16.55 10.87
C LYS A 55 49.74 -16.61 9.75
N ILE A 56 48.47 -16.45 10.09
CA ILE A 56 47.35 -16.43 9.13
C ILE A 56 46.63 -15.10 9.27
N ARG A 57 46.68 -14.31 8.21
CA ARG A 57 45.91 -13.07 8.07
C ARG A 57 44.85 -13.24 6.99
N VAL A 58 43.66 -12.71 7.23
CA VAL A 58 42.55 -12.68 6.28
C VAL A 58 42.05 -11.26 6.11
N GLU A 59 41.73 -10.88 4.88
CA GLU A 59 41.29 -9.53 4.54
C GLU A 59 40.18 -9.56 3.47
N ASP A 60 39.20 -8.66 3.59
CA ASP A 60 38.14 -8.47 2.59
C ASP A 60 38.41 -7.27 1.67
N ALA A 61 37.59 -7.13 0.62
CA ALA A 61 37.74 -6.05 -0.36
C ALA A 61 37.50 -4.63 0.21
N ALA A 62 36.91 -4.52 1.40
CA ALA A 62 36.66 -3.24 2.08
C ALA A 62 37.77 -2.92 3.11
N GLY A 63 38.82 -3.74 3.19
CA GLY A 63 39.98 -3.53 4.06
C GLY A 63 39.81 -4.02 5.49
N HIS A 64 38.69 -4.69 5.81
CA HIS A 64 38.55 -5.33 7.11
C HIS A 64 39.42 -6.57 7.17
N HIS A 65 40.06 -6.80 8.31
CA HIS A 65 41.00 -7.91 8.45
C HIS A 65 40.91 -8.58 9.82
N GLY A 66 41.41 -9.81 9.88
CA GLY A 66 41.67 -10.52 11.11
C GLY A 66 42.94 -11.35 10.99
N GLU A 67 43.57 -11.63 12.12
CA GLU A 67 44.88 -12.27 12.18
C GLU A 67 44.94 -13.25 13.34
N ALA A 68 45.60 -14.38 13.14
CA ALA A 68 45.83 -15.38 14.17
C ALA A 68 47.16 -16.11 13.94
N LEU A 69 47.71 -16.66 15.02
CA LEU A 69 48.93 -17.46 15.04
C LEU A 69 48.58 -18.91 15.43
N THR A 70 49.34 -19.88 14.93
CA THR A 70 49.30 -21.24 15.49
C THR A 70 49.87 -21.25 16.91
N VAL A 71 49.51 -22.26 17.71
CA VAL A 71 50.00 -22.36 19.10
C VAL A 71 51.42 -22.88 19.11
N SER A 72 51.70 -23.87 18.25
CA SER A 72 53.00 -24.49 18.12
C SER A 72 53.82 -23.81 17.01
N PRO A 73 55.15 -23.68 17.20
CA PRO A 73 56.06 -23.29 16.13
C PRO A 73 56.05 -24.30 14.97
N VAL A 74 56.21 -23.80 13.75
CA VAL A 74 56.33 -24.67 12.58
C VAL A 74 57.69 -25.36 12.56
N GLN A 75 57.68 -26.64 12.22
CA GLN A 75 58.86 -27.51 12.23
C GLN A 75 59.28 -27.87 10.80
N LYS A 76 60.49 -28.40 10.64
CA LYS A 76 60.96 -28.89 9.33
C LYS A 76 60.14 -30.11 8.92
N ALA A 77 59.63 -30.12 7.69
CA ALA A 77 58.83 -31.22 7.19
C ALA A 77 59.71 -32.46 6.91
N HIS A 78 59.30 -33.62 7.43
CA HIS A 78 60.00 -34.89 7.17
C HIS A 78 59.34 -35.75 6.07
N LYS A 79 58.04 -35.56 5.79
CA LYS A 79 57.29 -36.34 4.78
C LYS A 79 56.28 -35.54 3.96
N ARG A 80 55.68 -34.49 4.53
CA ARG A 80 54.63 -33.69 3.87
C ARG A 80 54.80 -32.21 4.21
N PRO A 81 55.48 -31.42 3.35
CA PRO A 81 55.59 -29.98 3.55
C PRO A 81 54.25 -29.26 3.32
N LEU A 82 54.09 -28.09 3.93
CA LEU A 82 52.98 -27.18 3.68
C LEU A 82 53.07 -26.60 2.27
N THR A 83 52.40 -27.24 1.32
CA THR A 83 52.31 -26.73 -0.06
C THR A 83 51.22 -25.66 -0.18
N PRO A 84 51.35 -24.70 -1.11
CA PRO A 84 50.29 -23.72 -1.38
C PRO A 84 48.93 -24.36 -1.68
N ALA A 85 48.90 -25.44 -2.47
CA ALA A 85 47.68 -26.18 -2.78
C ALA A 85 47.03 -26.82 -1.54
N TYR A 86 47.85 -27.32 -0.61
CA TYR A 86 47.35 -27.88 0.64
C TYR A 86 46.73 -26.79 1.54
N LEU A 87 47.40 -25.64 1.64
CA LEU A 87 46.92 -24.50 2.42
C LEU A 87 45.65 -23.90 1.82
N GLU A 88 45.54 -23.81 0.50
CA GLU A 88 44.33 -23.39 -0.19
C GLU A 88 43.15 -24.32 0.14
N GLN A 89 43.38 -25.64 0.13
CA GLN A 89 42.36 -26.62 0.51
C GLN A 89 41.93 -26.48 1.98
N GLN A 90 42.86 -26.25 2.91
CA GLN A 90 42.53 -26.12 4.34
C GLN A 90 41.87 -24.78 4.66
N LEU A 91 42.36 -23.68 4.10
CA LEU A 91 41.82 -22.34 4.36
C LEU A 91 40.53 -22.05 3.61
N GLY A 92 40.33 -22.68 2.44
CA GLY A 92 39.10 -22.59 1.66
C GLY A 92 37.89 -23.31 2.29
N ARG A 93 38.08 -24.09 3.36
CA ARG A 93 37.00 -24.77 4.11
C ARG A 93 36.26 -23.80 5.03
N LEU A 94 35.54 -22.87 4.41
CA LEU A 94 34.76 -21.82 5.07
C LEU A 94 33.30 -22.21 5.34
N GLY A 95 32.87 -23.40 4.91
CA GLY A 95 31.55 -23.96 5.23
C GLY A 95 30.37 -23.02 4.95
N ASN A 96 29.50 -22.89 5.97
CA ASN A 96 28.29 -22.04 5.97
C ASN A 96 28.56 -20.57 6.33
N THR A 97 29.82 -20.13 6.38
CA THR A 97 30.10 -18.71 6.54
C THR A 97 29.78 -17.96 5.24
N PRO A 98 29.47 -16.65 5.32
CA PRO A 98 29.24 -15.82 4.15
C PRO A 98 30.53 -15.56 3.33
N TYR A 99 31.65 -16.19 3.68
CA TYR A 99 32.97 -15.94 3.12
C TYR A 99 33.41 -17.00 2.11
N GLY A 100 34.18 -16.57 1.11
CA GLY A 100 34.79 -17.42 0.10
C GLY A 100 36.27 -17.06 -0.07
N LEU A 101 37.13 -18.07 -0.26
CA LEU A 101 38.53 -17.85 -0.57
C LEU A 101 38.65 -17.36 -2.02
N ALA A 102 39.11 -16.12 -2.22
CA ALA A 102 39.33 -15.55 -3.54
C ALA A 102 40.80 -15.62 -3.96
N ARG A 103 41.72 -15.44 -3.01
CA ARG A 103 43.16 -15.49 -3.27
C ARG A 103 43.91 -15.96 -2.03
N LEU A 104 44.96 -16.74 -2.25
CA LEU A 104 45.93 -17.13 -1.24
C LEU A 104 47.31 -16.58 -1.56
N GLN A 105 47.98 -15.98 -0.57
CA GLN A 105 49.37 -15.55 -0.64
C GLN A 105 50.18 -16.35 0.39
N CYS A 106 51.17 -17.10 -0.06
CA CYS A 106 52.03 -17.91 0.81
C CYS A 106 53.45 -17.32 0.84
N ARG A 107 53.94 -17.01 2.04
CA ARG A 107 55.30 -16.55 2.33
C ARG A 107 55.93 -17.51 3.33
N LEU A 108 56.38 -18.65 2.84
CA LEU A 108 56.97 -19.72 3.66
C LEU A 108 58.46 -19.82 3.40
N GLU A 109 59.26 -19.82 4.46
CA GLU A 109 60.71 -19.98 4.38
C GLU A 109 61.09 -21.44 4.67
N GLY A 110 61.28 -22.20 3.60
CA GLY A 110 61.70 -23.61 3.64
C GLY A 110 60.54 -24.62 3.66
N GLU A 111 60.87 -25.89 3.85
CA GLU A 111 59.90 -26.98 3.92
C GLU A 111 59.35 -27.12 5.35
N LEU A 112 58.20 -26.50 5.59
CA LEU A 112 57.59 -26.37 6.92
C LEU A 112 56.43 -27.35 7.12
N MET A 113 56.17 -27.71 8.38
CA MET A 113 55.04 -28.54 8.81
C MET A 113 54.38 -27.92 10.04
N ALA A 114 53.05 -27.84 10.01
CA ALA A 114 52.22 -27.42 11.13
C ALA A 114 51.04 -28.40 11.30
N PRO A 115 50.58 -28.67 12.52
CA PRO A 115 49.41 -29.52 12.74
C PRO A 115 48.15 -28.95 12.07
N VAL A 116 47.40 -29.81 11.39
CA VAL A 116 46.18 -29.43 10.64
C VAL A 116 45.11 -28.85 11.56
N SER A 117 45.00 -29.37 12.78
CA SER A 117 44.10 -28.86 13.81
C SER A 117 44.42 -27.40 14.17
N GLU A 118 45.69 -27.04 14.26
CA GLU A 118 46.13 -25.69 14.59
C GLU A 118 45.93 -24.71 13.43
N ILE A 119 46.16 -25.15 12.18
CA ILE A 119 45.85 -24.34 10.98
C ILE A 119 44.34 -24.04 10.92
N ASN A 120 43.51 -25.04 11.21
CA ASN A 120 42.05 -24.87 11.24
C ASN A 120 41.60 -23.95 12.38
N GLU A 121 42.27 -24.00 13.52
CA GLU A 121 41.99 -23.12 14.67
C GLU A 121 42.40 -21.68 14.39
N ALA A 122 43.63 -21.46 13.91
CA ALA A 122 44.10 -20.14 13.51
C ALA A 122 43.23 -19.54 12.38
N ARG A 123 42.78 -20.34 11.41
CA ARG A 123 41.78 -19.90 10.41
C ARG A 123 40.49 -19.41 11.08
N ARG A 124 39.93 -20.17 12.02
CA ARG A 124 38.68 -19.79 12.72
C ARG A 124 38.86 -18.49 13.50
N GLN A 125 39.98 -18.33 14.19
CA GLN A 125 40.31 -17.11 14.95
C GLN A 125 40.52 -15.90 14.04
N ALA A 126 41.22 -16.05 12.91
CA ALA A 126 41.40 -14.98 11.94
C ALA A 126 40.06 -14.52 11.34
N ILE A 127 39.13 -15.44 11.05
CA ILE A 127 37.78 -15.11 10.59
C ILE A 127 36.98 -14.40 11.69
N ALA A 128 37.09 -14.84 12.95
CA ALA A 128 36.42 -14.17 14.07
C ALA A 128 36.94 -12.73 14.26
N GLY A 129 38.25 -12.52 14.11
CA GLY A 129 38.85 -11.18 14.11
C GLY A 129 38.33 -10.30 12.98
N LEU A 130 38.20 -10.85 11.76
CA LEU A 130 37.59 -10.17 10.63
C LEU A 130 36.13 -9.79 10.91
N GLU A 131 35.35 -10.69 11.50
CA GLU A 131 33.95 -10.43 11.87
C GLU A 131 33.82 -9.30 12.89
N GLU A 132 34.65 -9.28 13.93
CA GLU A 132 34.67 -8.19 14.91
C GLU A 132 35.07 -6.87 14.28
N ASN A 133 36.09 -6.87 13.41
CA ASN A 133 36.49 -5.67 12.69
C ASN A 133 35.37 -5.12 11.79
N ARG A 134 34.64 -6.01 11.10
CA ARG A 134 33.46 -5.65 10.28
C ARG A 134 32.30 -5.12 11.12
N LYS A 135 32.00 -5.72 12.27
CA LYS A 135 30.96 -5.25 13.20
C LYS A 135 31.30 -3.87 13.78
N ALA A 136 32.57 -3.65 14.11
CA ALA A 136 33.04 -2.37 14.64
C ALA A 136 32.91 -1.24 13.61
N ALA A 137 33.21 -1.52 12.34
CA ALA A 137 33.04 -0.57 11.24
C ALA A 137 31.55 -0.25 10.97
N PHE A 138 30.66 -1.23 11.13
CA PHE A 138 29.21 -1.05 10.94
C PHE A 138 28.49 -0.74 12.26
N ARG A 139 28.84 0.38 12.91
CA ARG A 139 28.00 0.93 13.99
C ARG A 139 27.01 1.92 13.40
N ARG A 140 25.71 1.61 13.52
CA ARG A 140 24.67 2.64 13.32
C ARG A 140 24.90 3.71 14.38
N PRO A 141 25.05 5.00 14.01
CA PRO A 141 25.12 6.05 15.01
C PRO A 141 23.86 5.95 15.89
N PRO A 142 23.99 6.12 17.23
CA PRO A 142 22.81 6.20 18.08
C PRO A 142 21.94 7.36 17.60
N LEU A 143 20.63 7.23 17.80
CA LEU A 143 19.72 8.34 17.55
C LEU A 143 20.21 9.53 18.41
N PRO A 144 20.32 10.75 17.85
CA PRO A 144 20.60 11.94 18.64
C PRO A 144 19.69 12.01 19.86
N GLU A 145 20.25 12.33 21.02
CA GLU A 145 19.57 12.25 22.31
C GLU A 145 18.33 13.15 22.36
N ASP A 146 18.38 14.31 21.71
CA ASP A 146 17.25 15.21 21.53
C ASP A 146 16.09 14.56 20.75
N ILE A 147 16.41 13.80 19.69
CA ILE A 147 15.40 13.07 18.92
C ILE A 147 14.86 11.89 19.72
N PHE A 148 15.71 11.20 20.47
CA PHE A 148 15.31 10.08 21.32
C PHE A 148 14.36 10.56 22.42
N GLU A 149 14.77 11.58 23.19
CA GLU A 149 13.97 12.17 24.25
C GLU A 149 12.65 12.75 23.73
N ARG A 150 12.66 13.41 22.57
CA ARG A 150 11.44 13.89 21.93
C ARG A 150 10.50 12.73 21.57
N ARG A 151 11.00 11.70 20.90
CA ARG A 151 10.19 10.52 20.51
C ARG A 151 9.70 9.74 21.73
N LEU A 152 10.53 9.61 22.75
CA LEU A 152 10.18 8.95 24.01
C LEU A 152 9.10 9.74 24.74
N THR A 153 9.25 11.06 24.82
CA THR A 153 8.25 11.98 25.38
C THR A 153 6.93 11.90 24.60
N GLU A 154 6.97 11.93 23.27
CA GLU A 154 5.79 11.77 22.41
C GLU A 154 5.11 10.40 22.60
N ALA A 155 5.88 9.33 22.79
CA ALA A 155 5.36 7.98 23.01
C ALA A 155 4.79 7.77 24.42
N LEU A 156 5.44 8.32 25.45
CA LEU A 156 5.05 8.20 26.86
C LEU A 156 3.90 9.13 27.23
N PHE A 157 3.95 10.38 26.75
CA PHE A 157 2.96 11.42 27.04
C PHE A 157 1.98 11.58 25.90
N TRP A 158 1.73 10.49 25.16
CA TRP A 158 0.73 10.43 24.12
C TRP A 158 -0.51 11.21 24.55
N PRO A 159 -0.79 12.39 23.94
CA PRO A 159 -2.02 13.07 24.25
C PRO A 159 -3.08 12.12 23.70
N ALA A 160 -3.82 11.47 24.62
CA ALA A 160 -5.01 10.70 24.28
C ALA A 160 -5.70 11.43 23.12
N GLY A 161 -5.96 10.70 22.03
CA GLY A 161 -6.48 11.26 20.78
C GLY A 161 -7.60 12.24 21.08
N ASN A 162 -7.72 13.26 20.23
CA ASN A 162 -8.54 14.45 20.45
C ASN A 162 -9.74 14.20 21.40
N LYS A 163 -9.60 14.59 22.69
CA LYS A 163 -10.61 14.33 23.74
C LYS A 163 -11.96 14.99 23.44
N ASP A 164 -12.01 15.86 22.44
CA ASP A 164 -13.22 16.49 21.93
C ASP A 164 -14.06 15.57 21.02
N ILE A 165 -13.56 14.37 20.64
CA ILE A 165 -14.38 13.36 19.96
C ILE A 165 -15.33 12.75 20.99
N ARG A 166 -16.51 13.35 21.10
CA ARG A 166 -17.57 12.85 21.98
C ARG A 166 -18.13 11.54 21.43
N PRO A 167 -18.26 10.48 22.24
CA PRO A 167 -18.99 9.30 21.83
C PRO A 167 -20.44 9.69 21.51
N GLY A 168 -20.83 9.51 20.26
CA GLY A 168 -22.13 9.85 19.72
C GLY A 168 -22.45 8.95 18.52
N VAL A 169 -23.69 9.03 18.03
CA VAL A 169 -24.07 8.32 16.80
C VAL A 169 -23.22 8.90 15.66
N PRO A 170 -22.45 8.07 14.93
CA PRO A 170 -21.63 8.55 13.83
C PRO A 170 -22.45 9.29 12.78
N GLU A 171 -21.85 10.32 12.18
CA GLU A 171 -22.47 11.01 11.06
C GLU A 171 -22.37 10.17 9.79
N LEU A 172 -23.45 10.18 8.99
CA LEU A 172 -23.47 9.49 7.70
C LEU A 172 -23.07 10.48 6.60
N SER A 173 -21.89 10.26 6.02
CA SER A 173 -21.41 10.98 4.84
C SER A 173 -21.70 10.16 3.58
N VAL A 174 -22.28 10.78 2.56
CA VAL A 174 -22.65 10.09 1.31
C VAL A 174 -21.95 10.75 0.13
N VAL A 175 -21.12 10.00 -0.58
CA VAL A 175 -20.46 10.49 -1.80
C VAL A 175 -21.34 10.19 -3.00
N VAL A 176 -21.62 11.21 -3.80
CA VAL A 176 -22.54 11.14 -4.95
C VAL A 176 -21.91 11.74 -6.21
N GLY A 177 -22.37 11.29 -7.38
CA GLY A 177 -21.88 11.76 -8.67
C GLY A 177 -22.65 12.92 -9.30
N ASP A 178 -23.85 13.25 -8.80
CA ASP A 178 -24.72 14.26 -9.40
C ASP A 178 -25.74 14.87 -8.41
N LEU A 179 -26.43 15.92 -8.86
CA LEU A 179 -27.40 16.68 -8.08
C LEU A 179 -28.68 15.86 -7.72
N PRO A 180 -29.27 15.05 -8.60
CA PRO A 180 -30.39 14.17 -8.22
C PRO A 180 -30.03 13.22 -7.07
N SER A 181 -28.86 12.57 -7.13
CA SER A 181 -28.35 11.70 -6.07
C SER A 181 -28.05 12.48 -4.79
N LEU A 182 -27.49 13.68 -4.88
CA LEU A 182 -27.29 14.57 -3.72
C LEU A 182 -28.62 14.86 -3.00
N LYS A 183 -29.64 15.30 -3.75
CA LYS A 183 -30.96 15.58 -3.19
C LYS A 183 -31.60 14.33 -2.58
N ALA A 184 -31.36 13.16 -3.15
CA ALA A 184 -31.81 11.89 -2.60
C ALA A 184 -31.12 11.55 -1.27
N ALA A 185 -29.79 11.75 -1.17
CA ALA A 185 -29.04 11.54 0.07
C ALA A 185 -29.53 12.46 1.20
N VAL A 186 -29.72 13.75 0.91
CA VAL A 186 -30.26 14.74 1.86
C VAL A 186 -31.63 14.27 2.39
N LYS A 187 -32.57 13.94 1.49
CA LYS A 187 -33.92 13.47 1.86
C LYS A 187 -33.93 12.12 2.59
N ALA A 188 -32.91 11.29 2.36
CA ALA A 188 -32.74 10.01 3.02
C ALA A 188 -32.09 10.12 4.41
N GLY A 189 -31.68 11.33 4.80
CA GLY A 189 -31.13 11.62 6.12
C GLY A 189 -29.61 11.52 6.19
N ALA A 190 -28.87 11.75 5.11
CA ALA A 190 -27.43 12.00 5.22
C ALA A 190 -27.18 13.29 6.03
N GLY A 191 -26.19 13.31 6.93
CA GLY A 191 -25.80 14.57 7.60
C GLY A 191 -24.59 15.25 6.96
N GLU A 192 -23.95 14.56 6.01
CA GLU A 192 -23.01 15.16 5.07
C GLU A 192 -23.19 14.55 3.69
N VAL A 193 -23.09 15.36 2.64
CA VAL A 193 -23.06 14.89 1.26
C VAL A 193 -21.83 15.45 0.58
N CYS A 194 -21.01 14.57 0.01
CA CYS A 194 -19.87 14.94 -0.81
C CYS A 194 -20.21 14.76 -2.29
N LEU A 195 -20.19 15.84 -3.06
CA LEU A 195 -20.23 15.73 -4.51
C LEU A 195 -18.84 15.37 -5.03
N SER A 196 -18.71 14.22 -5.70
CA SER A 196 -17.44 13.70 -6.19
C SER A 196 -16.78 14.66 -7.19
N GLY A 197 -15.46 14.80 -7.09
CA GLY A 197 -14.66 15.49 -8.11
C GLY A 197 -14.34 14.61 -9.32
N GLU A 198 -14.32 13.29 -9.12
CA GLU A 198 -14.25 12.33 -10.23
C GLU A 198 -15.65 12.24 -10.86
N GLN A 199 -15.79 12.72 -12.09
CA GLN A 199 -17.03 12.66 -12.86
C GLN A 199 -16.90 11.58 -13.91
N PHE A 200 -17.75 10.56 -13.84
CA PHE A 200 -17.74 9.47 -14.80
C PHE A 200 -18.59 9.79 -16.03
N ARG A 201 -18.01 9.51 -17.20
CA ARG A 201 -18.60 9.81 -18.51
C ARG A 201 -19.85 8.98 -18.82
N SER A 202 -20.13 7.93 -18.07
CA SER A 202 -21.42 7.22 -18.11
C SER A 202 -22.59 8.08 -17.61
N ARG A 203 -22.31 9.27 -17.07
CA ARG A 203 -23.28 10.23 -16.56
C ARG A 203 -23.04 11.62 -17.18
N PRO A 204 -24.07 12.48 -17.21
CA PRO A 204 -23.90 13.89 -17.57
C PRO A 204 -22.86 14.57 -16.66
N PRO A 205 -22.03 15.47 -17.20
CA PRO A 205 -21.09 16.23 -16.39
C PRO A 205 -21.84 17.19 -15.47
N VAL A 206 -21.35 17.34 -14.25
CA VAL A 206 -21.92 18.25 -13.26
C VAL A 206 -21.42 19.67 -13.52
N SER A 207 -22.36 20.57 -13.76
CA SER A 207 -22.11 21.99 -13.98
C SER A 207 -21.84 22.75 -12.67
N LEU A 208 -21.26 23.95 -12.78
CA LEU A 208 -21.11 24.85 -11.64
C LEU A 208 -22.46 25.21 -11.01
N GLU A 209 -23.49 25.42 -11.83
CA GLU A 209 -24.84 25.74 -11.37
C GLU A 209 -25.41 24.61 -10.51
N GLU A 210 -25.18 23.35 -10.89
CA GLU A 210 -25.57 22.19 -10.09
C GLU A 210 -24.79 22.05 -8.80
N ILE A 211 -23.49 22.40 -8.80
CA ILE A 211 -22.68 22.44 -7.56
C ILE A 211 -23.27 23.47 -6.59
N LEU A 212 -23.56 24.69 -7.08
CA LEU A 212 -24.14 25.76 -6.26
C LEU A 212 -25.55 25.38 -5.75
N ALA A 213 -26.39 24.80 -6.60
CA ALA A 213 -27.71 24.31 -6.22
C ALA A 213 -27.64 23.14 -5.22
N GLY A 214 -26.60 22.29 -5.31
CA GLY A 214 -26.31 21.24 -4.34
C GLY A 214 -25.98 21.81 -2.97
N GLY A 215 -25.06 22.78 -2.92
CA GLY A 215 -24.74 23.50 -1.69
C GLY A 215 -25.96 24.19 -1.06
N GLU A 216 -26.80 24.84 -1.86
CA GLU A 216 -28.05 25.46 -1.37
C GLU A 216 -29.07 24.43 -0.84
N ALA A 217 -29.19 23.26 -1.49
CA ALA A 217 -30.07 22.19 -1.04
C ALA A 217 -29.61 21.59 0.30
N CYS A 218 -28.30 21.42 0.46
CA CYS A 218 -27.67 20.98 1.71
C CYS A 218 -27.85 22.02 2.82
N SER A 219 -27.56 23.29 2.54
CA SER A 219 -27.71 24.41 3.50
C SER A 219 -29.13 24.50 4.05
N ARG A 220 -30.15 24.44 3.17
CA ARG A 220 -31.57 24.48 3.56
C ARG A 220 -31.99 23.31 4.44
N ALA A 221 -31.32 22.16 4.31
CA ALA A 221 -31.61 20.96 5.07
C ALA A 221 -30.74 20.81 6.33
N GLY A 222 -29.79 21.72 6.58
CA GLY A 222 -28.82 21.60 7.67
C GLY A 222 -27.83 20.43 7.48
N VAL A 223 -27.58 20.03 6.23
CA VAL A 223 -26.66 18.94 5.86
C VAL A 223 -25.36 19.56 5.39
N ARG A 224 -24.21 19.04 5.84
CA ARG A 224 -22.91 19.54 5.38
C ARG A 224 -22.68 19.25 3.91
N PHE A 225 -22.26 20.26 3.15
CA PHE A 225 -21.89 20.12 1.74
C PHE A 225 -20.38 20.12 1.55
N VAL A 226 -19.87 19.02 1.00
CA VAL A 226 -18.45 18.86 0.68
C VAL A 226 -18.27 18.71 -0.82
N LEU A 227 -17.26 19.37 -1.37
CA LEU A 227 -16.86 19.15 -2.76
C LEU A 227 -15.58 18.31 -2.80
N GLY A 228 -15.64 17.16 -3.43
CA GLY A 228 -14.49 16.28 -3.64
C GLY A 228 -13.64 16.73 -4.81
N SER A 229 -12.36 16.37 -4.79
CA SER A 229 -11.47 16.52 -5.92
C SER A 229 -11.30 15.19 -6.67
N PRO A 230 -10.87 15.22 -7.95
CA PRO A 230 -10.28 14.05 -8.58
C PRO A 230 -9.07 13.55 -7.77
N ARG A 231 -8.82 12.23 -7.80
CA ARG A 231 -7.63 11.67 -7.15
C ARG A 231 -6.34 12.00 -7.89
N ILE A 232 -6.40 12.05 -9.21
CA ILE A 232 -5.28 12.36 -10.11
C ILE A 232 -5.63 13.64 -10.85
N LEU A 233 -4.74 14.62 -10.73
CA LEU A 233 -4.79 15.88 -11.47
C LEU A 233 -3.41 16.14 -12.08
N GLN A 234 -3.36 16.27 -13.40
CA GLN A 234 -2.21 16.85 -14.10
C GLN A 234 -2.29 18.38 -14.09
N ASP A 235 -1.20 19.09 -14.37
CA ASP A 235 -1.09 20.55 -14.23
C ASP A 235 -2.24 21.34 -14.90
N ARG A 236 -2.64 20.93 -16.12
CA ARG A 236 -3.76 21.56 -16.85
C ARG A 236 -5.10 21.32 -16.15
N GLU A 237 -5.31 20.11 -15.65
CA GLU A 237 -6.53 19.69 -14.95
C GLU A 237 -6.62 20.38 -13.59
N LEU A 238 -5.49 20.51 -12.88
CA LEU A 238 -5.37 21.25 -11.64
C LEU A 238 -5.75 22.72 -11.84
N THR A 239 -5.25 23.36 -12.90
CA THR A 239 -5.63 24.75 -13.24
C THR A 239 -7.13 24.88 -13.51
N GLY A 240 -7.74 23.90 -14.17
CA GLY A 240 -9.19 23.82 -14.35
C GLY A 240 -9.94 23.70 -13.02
N PHE A 241 -9.48 22.80 -12.15
CA PHE A 241 -10.07 22.55 -10.84
C PHE A 241 -9.94 23.75 -9.90
N CYS A 242 -8.81 24.46 -9.87
CA CYS A 242 -8.66 25.69 -9.08
C CYS A 242 -9.68 26.77 -9.49
N ARG A 243 -9.93 26.93 -10.79
CA ARG A 243 -10.96 27.85 -11.30
C ARG A 243 -12.37 27.41 -10.90
N LEU A 244 -12.62 26.10 -10.82
CA LEU A 244 -13.88 25.58 -10.30
C LEU A 244 -14.03 25.91 -8.81
N LEU A 245 -13.00 25.67 -7.99
CA LEU A 245 -13.00 25.98 -6.56
C LEU A 245 -13.24 27.47 -6.29
N GLU A 246 -12.56 28.34 -7.03
CA GLU A 246 -12.72 29.80 -6.91
C GLU A 246 -14.15 30.26 -7.20
N LYS A 247 -14.85 29.59 -8.13
CA LYS A 247 -16.26 29.90 -8.43
C LYS A 247 -17.23 29.24 -7.45
N ALA A 248 -16.96 28.00 -7.04
CA ALA A 248 -17.80 27.25 -6.12
C ALA A 248 -17.92 27.94 -4.75
N ARG A 249 -16.89 28.71 -4.33
CA ARG A 249 -16.91 29.51 -3.10
C ARG A 249 -18.02 30.57 -3.05
N ALA A 250 -18.60 30.93 -4.20
CA ALA A 250 -19.71 31.88 -4.25
C ALA A 250 -21.01 31.29 -3.67
N GLY A 251 -21.10 29.96 -3.56
CA GLY A 251 -22.19 29.25 -2.92
C GLY A 251 -21.85 28.77 -1.52
N HIS A 252 -22.76 27.96 -0.97
CA HIS A 252 -22.52 27.29 0.30
C HIS A 252 -21.56 26.11 0.09
N LEU A 253 -20.49 26.07 0.88
CA LEU A 253 -19.46 25.04 0.86
C LEU A 253 -18.89 24.89 2.27
N ASP A 254 -19.00 23.71 2.88
CA ASP A 254 -18.53 23.45 4.24
C ASP A 254 -17.15 22.78 4.28
N GLY A 255 -16.69 22.22 3.16
CA GLY A 255 -15.38 21.60 3.08
C GLY A 255 -14.98 21.11 1.69
N ILE A 256 -13.70 20.84 1.52
CA ILE A 256 -13.13 20.20 0.33
C ILE A 256 -12.57 18.83 0.71
N MET A 257 -12.96 17.78 0.01
CA MET A 257 -12.32 16.48 0.13
C MET A 257 -11.18 16.34 -0.88
N ALA A 258 -9.94 16.38 -0.38
CA ALA A 258 -8.72 16.31 -1.16
C ALA A 258 -8.29 14.86 -1.42
N GLY A 259 -8.27 14.48 -2.70
CA GLY A 259 -7.85 13.17 -3.18
C GLY A 259 -6.34 12.97 -3.34
N ASN A 260 -5.54 14.03 -3.19
CA ASN A 260 -4.07 13.95 -3.23
C ASN A 260 -3.42 15.04 -2.35
N LEU A 261 -2.16 14.84 -1.97
CA LEU A 261 -1.42 15.74 -1.08
C LEU A 261 -1.25 17.15 -1.64
N GLY A 262 -1.05 17.29 -2.96
CA GLY A 262 -0.86 18.60 -3.60
C GLY A 262 -2.07 19.51 -3.43
N LEU A 263 -3.27 18.94 -3.40
CA LEU A 263 -4.51 19.69 -3.22
C LEU A 263 -4.76 20.15 -1.78
N VAL A 264 -4.12 19.55 -0.77
CA VAL A 264 -4.39 19.92 0.63
C VAL A 264 -4.09 21.40 0.84
N LYS A 265 -2.93 21.87 0.38
CA LYS A 265 -2.52 23.27 0.48
C LYS A 265 -3.37 24.16 -0.44
N ILE A 266 -3.53 23.76 -1.70
CA ILE A 266 -4.26 24.55 -2.71
C ILE A 266 -5.71 24.79 -2.29
N ALA A 267 -6.43 23.74 -1.85
CA ALA A 267 -7.82 23.88 -1.45
C ALA A 267 -7.99 24.88 -0.30
N ARG A 268 -7.09 24.85 0.70
CA ARG A 268 -7.09 25.82 1.81
C ARG A 268 -6.88 27.25 1.34
N GLU A 269 -5.91 27.48 0.45
CA GLU A 269 -5.59 28.82 -0.07
C GLU A 269 -6.73 29.43 -0.90
N PHE A 270 -7.42 28.62 -1.71
CA PHE A 270 -8.46 29.11 -2.61
C PHE A 270 -9.83 29.28 -1.96
N THR A 271 -10.18 28.43 -1.00
CA THR A 271 -11.56 28.36 -0.47
C THR A 271 -11.67 28.84 0.98
N GLY A 272 -10.60 28.74 1.78
CA GLY A 272 -10.64 29.03 3.22
C GLY A 272 -11.49 28.05 4.05
N VAL A 273 -12.15 27.07 3.43
CA VAL A 273 -12.95 26.07 4.14
C VAL A 273 -12.08 24.90 4.62
N PRO A 274 -12.54 24.12 5.62
CA PRO A 274 -11.85 22.91 6.05
C PRO A 274 -11.54 21.94 4.91
N VAL A 275 -10.36 21.32 4.96
CA VAL A 275 -9.96 20.26 4.02
C VAL A 275 -10.02 18.91 4.71
N PHE A 276 -10.67 17.94 4.06
CA PHE A 276 -10.76 16.56 4.48
C PHE A 276 -9.90 15.69 3.56
N GLY A 277 -9.10 14.79 4.12
CA GLY A 277 -8.27 13.86 3.36
C GLY A 277 -9.08 12.66 2.90
N ASP A 278 -9.13 12.41 1.60
CA ASP A 278 -9.81 11.24 1.04
C ASP A 278 -9.00 9.95 1.27
N PHE A 279 -9.62 8.78 1.10
CA PHE A 279 -8.99 7.48 1.38
C PHE A 279 -7.81 7.18 0.44
N TYR A 280 -7.68 7.92 -0.66
CA TYR A 280 -6.54 7.89 -1.58
C TYR A 280 -5.22 8.36 -0.95
N LEU A 281 -5.27 9.04 0.20
CA LEU A 281 -4.08 9.44 0.97
C LEU A 281 -3.47 8.28 1.77
N ASN A 282 -4.07 7.08 1.73
CA ASN A 282 -3.55 5.84 2.29
C ASN A 282 -3.18 5.97 3.78
N VAL A 283 -4.13 6.42 4.60
CA VAL A 283 -3.92 6.55 6.04
C VAL A 283 -4.02 5.16 6.70
N PHE A 284 -2.87 4.55 6.94
CA PHE A 284 -2.73 3.23 7.58
C PHE A 284 -2.26 3.28 9.05
N ASN A 285 -1.77 4.43 9.51
CA ASN A 285 -1.21 4.56 10.85
C ASN A 285 -1.35 6.01 11.38
N PRO A 286 -1.20 6.21 12.70
CA PRO A 286 -1.29 7.55 13.30
C PRO A 286 -0.24 8.55 12.81
N GLU A 287 0.95 8.11 12.37
CA GLU A 287 2.00 9.00 11.85
C GLU A 287 1.55 9.68 10.55
N THR A 288 0.94 8.93 9.63
CA THR A 288 0.36 9.52 8.41
C THR A 288 -0.72 10.55 8.75
N ALA A 289 -1.58 10.25 9.72
CA ALA A 289 -2.60 11.20 10.16
C ALA A 289 -2.01 12.47 10.81
N ARG A 290 -0.89 12.35 11.54
CA ARG A 290 -0.17 13.50 12.12
C ARG A 290 0.43 14.38 11.03
N PHE A 291 1.10 13.78 10.05
CA PHE A 291 1.62 14.49 8.88
C PHE A 291 0.51 15.27 8.14
N LEU A 292 -0.65 14.64 7.95
CA LEU A 292 -1.79 15.30 7.31
C LEU A 292 -2.37 16.44 8.16
N ARG A 293 -2.42 16.28 9.49
CA ARG A 293 -2.83 17.36 10.41
C ARG A 293 -1.90 18.57 10.29
N GLU A 294 -0.59 18.33 10.25
CA GLU A 294 0.42 19.40 10.10
C GLU A 294 0.30 20.12 8.75
N ALA A 295 -0.08 19.39 7.69
CA ALA A 295 -0.44 19.99 6.41
C ALA A 295 -1.78 20.78 6.43
N GLY A 296 -2.55 20.66 7.51
CA GLY A 296 -3.81 21.36 7.78
C GLY A 296 -5.07 20.63 7.33
N VAL A 297 -5.01 19.30 7.23
CA VAL A 297 -6.21 18.46 7.07
C VAL A 297 -6.98 18.42 8.40
N GLY A 298 -8.30 18.59 8.33
CA GLY A 298 -9.20 18.59 9.50
C GLY A 298 -9.89 17.25 9.79
N ARG A 299 -9.92 16.31 8.83
CA ARG A 299 -10.48 14.96 8.96
C ARG A 299 -9.83 14.03 7.95
N VAL A 300 -9.62 12.76 8.29
CA VAL A 300 -9.01 11.79 7.38
C VAL A 300 -9.88 10.56 7.18
N ALA A 301 -10.07 10.15 5.93
CA ALA A 301 -10.60 8.84 5.62
C ALA A 301 -9.50 7.77 5.76
N LEU A 302 -9.80 6.75 6.56
CA LEU A 302 -8.91 5.62 6.77
C LEU A 302 -8.86 4.73 5.53
N SER A 303 -7.71 4.08 5.33
CA SER A 303 -7.54 3.16 4.22
C SER A 303 -8.56 2.01 4.31
N PRO A 304 -9.27 1.66 3.20
CA PRO A 304 -10.21 0.53 3.17
C PRO A 304 -9.52 -0.84 3.28
N GLU A 305 -8.19 -0.86 3.30
CA GLU A 305 -7.36 -2.07 3.47
C GLU A 305 -7.07 -2.40 4.94
N LEU A 306 -7.42 -1.52 5.87
CA LEU A 306 -7.29 -1.79 7.31
C LEU A 306 -8.31 -2.81 7.80
N THR A 307 -7.91 -3.62 8.78
CA THR A 307 -8.84 -4.49 9.51
C THR A 307 -9.69 -3.70 10.50
N LEU A 308 -10.84 -4.26 10.90
CA LEU A 308 -11.67 -3.68 11.95
C LEU A 308 -10.89 -3.49 13.26
N GLU A 309 -10.02 -4.45 13.59
CA GLU A 309 -9.20 -4.38 14.80
C GLU A 309 -8.16 -3.25 14.71
N GLN A 310 -7.51 -3.08 13.56
CA GLN A 310 -6.60 -1.96 13.33
C GLN A 310 -7.32 -0.62 13.45
N ILE A 311 -8.52 -0.49 12.84
CA ILE A 311 -9.35 0.71 12.93
C ILE A 311 -9.70 1.02 14.40
N LYS A 312 -10.16 0.01 15.17
CA LYS A 312 -10.49 0.16 16.59
C LYS A 312 -9.30 0.61 17.44
N ARG A 313 -8.12 0.00 17.21
CA ARG A 313 -6.89 0.36 17.91
C ARG A 313 -6.45 1.79 17.56
N MET A 314 -6.61 2.19 16.30
CA MET A 314 -6.22 3.52 15.83
C MET A 314 -7.18 4.63 16.25
N ALA A 315 -8.48 4.36 16.37
CA ALA A 315 -9.50 5.40 16.59
C ALA A 315 -9.14 6.37 17.73
N ASN A 316 -8.66 5.87 18.87
CA ASN A 316 -8.25 6.65 20.04
C ASN A 316 -6.84 7.26 19.95
N LEU A 317 -6.07 6.86 18.95
CA LEU A 317 -4.71 7.32 18.69
C LEU A 317 -4.70 8.44 17.64
N LEU A 318 -5.73 8.55 16.80
CA LEU A 318 -5.68 9.52 15.73
C LEU A 318 -5.68 10.98 16.25
N PRO A 319 -4.79 11.82 15.70
CA PRO A 319 -4.78 13.25 16.01
C PRO A 319 -5.89 14.04 15.30
N LEU A 320 -6.67 13.36 14.46
CA LEU A 320 -7.75 13.91 13.63
C LEU A 320 -8.98 12.99 13.71
N PRO A 321 -10.20 13.53 13.54
CA PRO A 321 -11.40 12.72 13.31
C PRO A 321 -11.22 11.73 12.15
N ALA A 322 -11.68 10.50 12.35
CA ALA A 322 -11.64 9.45 11.35
C ALA A 322 -12.94 9.38 10.53
N GLU A 323 -12.80 9.09 9.24
CA GLU A 323 -13.88 8.65 8.37
C GLU A 323 -13.60 7.21 7.91
N VAL A 324 -14.61 6.34 7.91
CA VAL A 324 -14.49 4.94 7.47
C VAL A 324 -15.54 4.64 6.41
N ILE A 325 -15.14 4.06 5.28
CA ILE A 325 -16.05 3.62 4.23
C ILE A 325 -16.75 2.35 4.69
N VAL A 326 -18.09 2.34 4.62
CA VAL A 326 -18.92 1.23 5.09
C VAL A 326 -19.77 0.61 3.99
N HIS A 327 -19.95 1.31 2.86
CA HIS A 327 -20.72 0.78 1.73
C HIS A 327 -20.22 1.29 0.38
N GLY A 328 -20.44 0.49 -0.68
CA GLY A 328 -20.27 0.90 -2.07
C GLY A 328 -19.11 0.23 -2.80
N ALA A 329 -19.00 0.50 -4.09
CA ALA A 329 -18.00 -0.11 -4.97
C ALA A 329 -16.61 0.54 -4.76
N LEU A 330 -15.67 -0.24 -4.24
CA LEU A 330 -14.29 0.23 -4.07
C LEU A 330 -13.51 0.18 -5.40
N PRO A 331 -12.72 1.22 -5.73
CA PRO A 331 -11.87 1.23 -6.91
C PRO A 331 -10.70 0.25 -6.75
N LEU A 332 -10.41 -0.55 -7.77
CA LEU A 332 -9.29 -1.50 -7.80
C LEU A 332 -8.08 -0.97 -8.56
N MET A 333 -8.32 -0.29 -9.68
CA MET A 333 -7.25 0.17 -10.56
C MET A 333 -7.69 1.41 -11.33
N VAL A 334 -6.74 2.31 -11.57
CA VAL A 334 -6.87 3.43 -12.50
C VAL A 334 -5.81 3.29 -13.58
N SER A 335 -6.17 3.55 -14.84
CA SER A 335 -5.31 3.35 -16.00
C SER A 335 -5.52 4.47 -17.02
N GLU A 336 -4.42 5.01 -17.55
CA GLU A 336 -4.41 5.88 -18.74
C GLU A 336 -4.71 5.10 -20.03
N TYR A 337 -4.62 3.76 -19.97
CA TYR A 337 -5.00 2.90 -21.09
C TYR A 337 -6.50 2.62 -21.06
N CYS A 338 -7.25 3.23 -21.99
CA CYS A 338 -8.67 3.04 -22.15
C CYS A 338 -9.00 1.83 -23.04
N VAL A 339 -9.38 0.71 -22.42
CA VAL A 339 -9.79 -0.52 -23.13
C VAL A 339 -11.03 -0.27 -23.99
N MET A 340 -11.97 0.54 -23.51
CA MET A 340 -13.19 0.90 -24.24
C MET A 340 -12.89 1.63 -25.54
N GLY A 341 -12.11 2.70 -25.49
CA GLY A 341 -11.71 3.44 -26.69
C GLY A 341 -10.86 2.60 -27.63
N SER A 342 -10.07 1.67 -27.10
CA SER A 342 -9.24 0.77 -27.92
C SER A 342 -10.05 -0.32 -28.63
N LEU A 343 -11.12 -0.84 -28.03
CA LEU A 343 -11.88 -1.97 -28.56
C LEU A 343 -13.15 -1.53 -29.30
N LEU A 344 -13.83 -0.51 -28.78
CA LEU A 344 -15.13 -0.03 -29.29
C LEU A 344 -15.01 1.34 -29.98
N GLY A 345 -13.84 1.98 -29.92
CA GLY A 345 -13.61 3.19 -30.69
C GLY A 345 -13.65 2.87 -32.19
N GLU A 346 -14.33 3.71 -32.96
CA GLU A 346 -14.33 3.62 -34.42
C GLU A 346 -12.88 3.69 -34.93
N ASN A 347 -12.49 2.88 -35.92
CA ASN A 347 -11.23 2.99 -36.66
C ASN A 347 -9.94 3.10 -35.81
N GLY A 348 -9.70 2.08 -34.99
CA GLY A 348 -8.48 1.81 -34.22
C GLY A 348 -7.26 2.63 -34.64
N ARG A 349 -6.92 3.64 -33.82
CA ARG A 349 -5.76 4.54 -33.89
C ARG A 349 -5.03 4.58 -35.25
N ARG A 350 -5.69 5.21 -36.22
CA ARG A 350 -5.19 6.45 -36.84
C ARG A 350 -6.26 7.55 -36.92
N GLU A 351 -7.56 7.24 -36.80
CA GLU A 351 -8.65 8.25 -36.82
C GLU A 351 -9.76 8.01 -35.76
N GLY A 352 -9.46 7.36 -34.61
CA GLY A 352 -10.48 6.65 -33.83
C GLY A 352 -10.52 6.73 -32.29
N CYS A 353 -11.55 7.41 -31.74
CA CYS A 353 -12.28 7.23 -30.46
C CYS A 353 -13.32 8.37 -30.30
N PRO A 354 -14.58 8.24 -30.71
CA PRO A 354 -15.59 9.29 -30.55
C PRO A 354 -16.46 9.14 -29.29
N ALA A 355 -15.86 8.65 -28.19
CA ALA A 355 -16.49 8.48 -26.87
C ALA A 355 -17.59 7.41 -26.73
N PRO A 356 -17.32 6.13 -27.11
CA PRO A 356 -18.27 5.01 -26.93
C PRO A 356 -18.66 4.77 -25.45
N CYS A 357 -17.87 5.32 -24.52
CA CYS A 357 -18.14 5.32 -23.10
C CYS A 357 -19.37 6.11 -22.65
N LEU A 358 -19.91 6.99 -23.50
CA LEU A 358 -21.09 7.81 -23.17
C LEU A 358 -22.38 6.99 -23.30
N ASP A 359 -22.45 6.13 -24.31
CA ASP A 359 -23.69 5.41 -24.67
C ASP A 359 -23.71 3.96 -24.17
N THR A 360 -22.55 3.39 -23.85
CA THR A 360 -22.41 1.97 -23.52
C THR A 360 -21.70 1.77 -22.18
N GLY A 361 -22.40 1.14 -21.23
CA GLY A 361 -21.78 0.65 -20.00
C GLY A 361 -20.78 -0.47 -20.29
N CYS A 362 -19.64 -0.46 -19.61
CA CYS A 362 -18.60 -1.46 -19.80
C CYS A 362 -18.26 -2.19 -18.51
N SER A 363 -17.84 -3.44 -18.64
CA SER A 363 -17.25 -4.20 -17.56
C SER A 363 -16.20 -5.17 -18.09
N LEU A 364 -15.21 -5.50 -17.27
CA LEU A 364 -14.23 -6.54 -17.56
C LEU A 364 -14.68 -7.84 -16.92
N LYS A 365 -14.65 -8.93 -17.68
CA LYS A 365 -14.94 -10.27 -17.16
C LYS A 365 -13.63 -11.05 -17.02
N ASP A 366 -13.36 -11.57 -15.83
CA ASP A 366 -12.17 -12.38 -15.59
C ASP A 366 -12.36 -13.85 -16.04
N ARG A 367 -11.29 -14.65 -15.94
CA ARG A 367 -11.31 -16.09 -16.26
C ARG A 367 -12.25 -16.94 -15.38
N LYS A 368 -12.66 -16.42 -14.22
CA LYS A 368 -13.62 -17.07 -13.30
C LYS A 368 -15.06 -16.61 -13.56
N GLY A 369 -15.26 -15.74 -14.55
CA GLY A 369 -16.55 -15.18 -14.91
C GLY A 369 -17.02 -14.03 -14.02
N VAL A 370 -16.15 -13.50 -13.16
CA VAL A 370 -16.43 -12.34 -12.31
C VAL A 370 -16.41 -11.08 -13.16
N VAL A 371 -17.43 -10.23 -13.00
CA VAL A 371 -17.62 -9.00 -13.78
C VAL A 371 -17.23 -7.79 -12.94
N PHE A 372 -16.29 -6.99 -13.42
CA PHE A 372 -15.75 -5.80 -12.77
C PHE A 372 -16.22 -4.55 -13.52
N PRO A 373 -16.98 -3.65 -12.88
CA PRO A 373 -17.45 -2.44 -13.54
C PRO A 373 -16.29 -1.54 -13.98
N VAL A 374 -16.45 -0.91 -15.13
CA VAL A 374 -15.47 0.04 -15.69
C VAL A 374 -16.13 1.38 -15.95
N GLU A 375 -15.48 2.44 -15.48
CA GLU A 375 -15.85 3.82 -15.76
C GLU A 375 -14.70 4.58 -16.42
N MET A 376 -15.04 5.60 -17.19
CA MET A 376 -14.09 6.56 -17.74
C MET A 376 -14.33 7.88 -17.04
N ASP A 377 -13.31 8.49 -16.44
CA ASP A 377 -13.46 9.81 -15.84
C ASP A 377 -13.44 10.94 -16.89
N GLN A 378 -13.66 12.17 -16.45
CA GLN A 378 -13.70 13.36 -17.30
C GLN A 378 -12.41 13.62 -18.10
N ASN A 379 -11.30 12.99 -17.70
CA ASN A 379 -9.99 13.11 -18.33
C ASN A 379 -9.61 11.82 -19.10
N CYS A 380 -10.58 10.95 -19.39
CA CYS A 380 -10.41 9.69 -20.12
C CYS A 380 -9.54 8.64 -19.41
N ARG A 381 -9.37 8.73 -18.08
CA ARG A 381 -8.74 7.64 -17.32
C ARG A 381 -9.77 6.58 -17.02
N MET A 382 -9.39 5.34 -17.23
CA MET A 382 -10.22 4.17 -16.97
C MET A 382 -10.10 3.77 -15.50
N HIS A 383 -11.23 3.61 -14.83
CA HIS A 383 -11.34 3.15 -13.44
C HIS A 383 -12.02 1.79 -13.41
N ILE A 384 -11.36 0.80 -12.84
CA ILE A 384 -11.90 -0.55 -12.62
C ILE A 384 -12.36 -0.62 -11.17
N PHE A 385 -13.60 -1.04 -10.96
CA PHE A 385 -14.19 -1.19 -9.64
C PHE A 385 -14.29 -2.65 -9.23
N ASN A 386 -14.37 -2.89 -7.92
CA ASN A 386 -14.63 -4.21 -7.39
C ASN A 386 -15.99 -4.74 -7.89
N SER A 387 -16.08 -6.05 -8.10
CA SER A 387 -17.29 -6.72 -8.59
C SER A 387 -18.39 -6.83 -7.54
N ARG A 388 -18.03 -6.60 -6.26
CA ARG A 388 -18.92 -6.65 -5.11
C ARG A 388 -18.80 -5.36 -4.32
N ASP A 389 -19.94 -4.78 -3.97
CA ASP A 389 -19.99 -3.64 -3.07
C ASP A 389 -19.51 -4.03 -1.67
N LEU A 390 -18.74 -3.14 -1.05
CA LEU A 390 -18.53 -3.19 0.38
C LEU A 390 -19.90 -3.08 1.07
N CYS A 391 -20.14 -3.90 2.09
CA CYS A 391 -21.32 -3.75 2.93
C CYS A 391 -21.03 -4.14 4.37
N PHE A 392 -20.92 -3.12 5.21
CA PHE A 392 -20.60 -3.25 6.62
C PHE A 392 -21.82 -3.02 7.53
N ILE A 393 -23.04 -3.10 6.98
CA ILE A 393 -24.28 -2.81 7.72
C ILE A 393 -24.50 -3.73 8.93
N ASP A 394 -24.15 -5.02 8.83
CA ASP A 394 -24.31 -6.00 9.93
C ASP A 394 -23.46 -5.63 11.16
N ASP A 395 -22.34 -4.96 10.94
CA ASP A 395 -21.29 -4.70 11.93
C ASP A 395 -21.15 -3.20 12.21
N ILE A 396 -22.11 -2.39 11.77
CA ILE A 396 -22.00 -0.92 11.80
C ILE A 396 -21.89 -0.38 13.23
N GLN A 397 -22.52 -1.07 14.18
CA GLN A 397 -22.47 -0.74 15.60
C GLN A 397 -21.07 -0.93 16.21
N GLU A 398 -20.24 -1.81 15.64
CA GLU A 398 -18.86 -1.99 16.09
C GLU A 398 -18.00 -0.77 15.77
N LEU A 399 -18.24 -0.10 14.64
CA LEU A 399 -17.56 1.15 14.28
C LEU A 399 -18.08 2.33 15.10
N ALA A 400 -19.38 2.38 15.39
CA ALA A 400 -19.96 3.38 16.27
C ALA A 400 -19.36 3.30 17.69
N ARG A 401 -19.26 2.09 18.26
CA ARG A 401 -18.64 1.86 19.58
C ARG A 401 -17.14 2.15 19.58
N ALA A 402 -16.46 1.99 18.44
CA ALA A 402 -15.05 2.33 18.30
C ALA A 402 -14.79 3.85 18.32
N GLY A 403 -15.83 4.69 18.36
CA GLY A 403 -15.69 6.15 18.39
C GLY A 403 -15.36 6.75 17.02
N ILE A 404 -15.69 6.06 15.92
CA ILE A 404 -15.51 6.60 14.56
C ILE A 404 -16.61 7.65 14.31
N PRO A 405 -16.26 8.93 14.10
CA PRO A 405 -17.25 10.00 14.03
C PRO A 405 -17.98 10.08 12.68
N VAL A 406 -17.40 9.57 11.59
CA VAL A 406 -18.00 9.63 10.25
C VAL A 406 -17.94 8.27 9.57
N LEU A 407 -19.09 7.82 9.06
CA LEU A 407 -19.23 6.61 8.26
C LEU A 407 -19.64 7.01 6.85
N ARG A 408 -18.90 6.52 5.86
CA ARG A 408 -19.05 6.92 4.47
C ARG A 408 -19.72 5.85 3.62
N ILE A 409 -20.74 6.25 2.87
CA ILE A 409 -21.31 5.51 1.75
C ILE A 409 -20.67 6.03 0.46
N GLU A 410 -20.02 5.15 -0.28
CA GLU A 410 -19.39 5.47 -1.56
C GLU A 410 -20.32 5.16 -2.73
N ALA A 411 -21.10 6.16 -3.17
CA ALA A 411 -22.13 6.00 -4.19
C ALA A 411 -21.89 6.89 -5.43
N ARG A 412 -20.63 7.29 -5.69
CA ARG A 412 -20.31 8.23 -6.78
C ARG A 412 -20.70 7.73 -8.19
N ARG A 413 -20.80 6.40 -8.37
CA ARG A 413 -21.26 5.77 -9.62
C ARG A 413 -22.77 5.57 -9.69
N GLU A 414 -23.47 5.71 -8.57
CA GLU A 414 -24.80 5.14 -8.40
C GLU A 414 -25.92 6.18 -8.58
N GLY A 415 -27.11 5.70 -8.95
CA GLY A 415 -28.30 6.52 -9.17
C GLY A 415 -28.99 6.97 -7.88
N ALA A 416 -29.86 7.98 -7.99
CA ALA A 416 -30.62 8.53 -6.86
C ALA A 416 -31.44 7.48 -6.10
N GLY A 417 -31.96 6.44 -6.77
CA GLY A 417 -32.67 5.33 -6.14
C GLY A 417 -31.78 4.51 -5.21
N TYR A 418 -30.60 4.10 -5.68
CA TYR A 418 -29.58 3.43 -4.85
C TYR A 418 -29.21 4.28 -3.65
N VAL A 419 -28.86 5.55 -3.89
CA VAL A 419 -28.44 6.49 -2.85
C VAL A 419 -29.50 6.65 -1.78
N ARG A 420 -30.77 6.82 -2.17
CA ARG A 420 -31.90 6.91 -1.22
C ARG A 420 -32.00 5.66 -0.36
N ASP A 421 -31.97 4.48 -0.97
CA ASP A 421 -32.29 3.22 -0.28
C ASP A 421 -31.15 2.78 0.63
N VAL A 422 -29.89 2.90 0.18
CA VAL A 422 -28.71 2.63 1.01
C VAL A 422 -28.62 3.62 2.16
N THR A 423 -28.78 4.92 1.91
CA THR A 423 -28.69 5.94 2.97
C THR A 423 -29.76 5.72 4.05
N ARG A 424 -31.01 5.40 3.65
CA ARG A 424 -32.08 5.06 4.60
C ARG A 424 -31.75 3.82 5.43
N ALA A 425 -31.22 2.77 4.79
CA ALA A 425 -30.85 1.54 5.49
C ALA A 425 -29.76 1.79 6.54
N TYR A 426 -28.69 2.52 6.21
CA TYR A 426 -27.64 2.85 7.18
C TYR A 426 -28.12 3.82 8.26
N ARG A 427 -28.95 4.81 7.91
CA ARG A 427 -29.52 5.72 8.92
C ARG A 427 -30.40 4.94 9.90
N ALA A 428 -31.26 4.04 9.41
CA ALA A 428 -32.06 3.15 10.25
C ALA A 428 -31.17 2.30 11.16
N ALA A 429 -30.17 1.61 10.58
CA ALA A 429 -29.23 0.76 11.32
C ALA A 429 -28.45 1.50 12.42
N LEU A 430 -28.11 2.78 12.21
CA LEU A 430 -27.43 3.63 13.20
C LEU A 430 -28.35 4.13 14.31
N THR A 431 -29.64 4.33 14.01
CA THR A 431 -30.64 4.80 14.99
C THR A 431 -31.25 3.68 15.84
N GLN A 432 -31.07 2.41 15.46
CA GLN A 432 -31.56 1.26 16.24
C GLN A 432 -30.91 1.24 17.63
N ARG A 433 -31.75 1.25 18.67
CA ARG A 433 -31.35 1.08 20.07
C ARG A 433 -31.70 -0.34 20.52
N PRO A 434 -30.78 -1.08 21.16
CA PRO A 434 -31.07 -2.43 21.61
C PRO A 434 -32.32 -2.46 22.51
N GLY A 435 -33.38 -3.15 22.06
CA GLY A 435 -34.57 -3.43 22.89
C GLY A 435 -35.82 -2.58 22.63
N GLU A 436 -35.84 -1.73 21.59
CA GLU A 436 -37.06 -1.00 21.19
C GLU A 436 -37.84 -1.76 20.09
N GLY A 437 -39.08 -2.14 20.39
CA GLY A 437 -39.90 -3.16 19.71
C GLY A 437 -40.42 -2.89 18.28
N ARG A 438 -39.65 -2.22 17.42
CA ARG A 438 -39.85 -2.17 15.95
C ARG A 438 -38.49 -2.15 15.22
N GLU A 439 -37.56 -3.00 15.64
CA GLU A 439 -36.31 -3.22 14.92
C GLU A 439 -36.59 -3.97 13.61
N GLU A 440 -36.48 -3.29 12.46
CA GLU A 440 -36.17 -4.01 11.21
C GLU A 440 -34.79 -4.63 11.40
N SER A 441 -34.74 -5.97 11.46
CA SER A 441 -33.47 -6.69 11.60
C SER A 441 -32.46 -6.20 10.55
N LEU A 442 -31.20 -6.01 10.95
CA LEU A 442 -30.11 -5.64 10.03
C LEU A 442 -30.06 -6.58 8.81
N THR A 443 -30.46 -7.84 8.99
CA THR A 443 -30.62 -8.83 7.91
C THR A 443 -31.63 -8.36 6.86
N VAL A 444 -32.80 -7.87 7.27
CA VAL A 444 -33.86 -7.39 6.35
C VAL A 444 -33.39 -6.14 5.60
N LEU A 445 -32.74 -5.21 6.31
CA LEU A 445 -32.14 -4.03 5.68
C LEU A 445 -31.13 -4.44 4.62
N LYS A 446 -30.26 -5.39 4.92
CA LYS A 446 -29.26 -5.92 3.98
C LYS A 446 -29.91 -6.64 2.80
N GLU A 447 -30.92 -7.47 3.04
CA GLU A 447 -31.67 -8.20 2.00
C GLU A 447 -32.29 -7.23 1.00
N ASN A 448 -32.84 -6.12 1.47
CA ASN A 448 -33.38 -5.06 0.62
C ASN A 448 -32.31 -4.42 -0.29
N LEU A 449 -31.04 -4.42 0.13
CA LEU A 449 -29.93 -3.87 -0.66
C LEU A 449 -29.33 -4.88 -1.65
N ILE A 450 -29.60 -6.18 -1.53
CA ILE A 450 -29.02 -7.22 -2.42
C ILE A 450 -29.32 -6.94 -3.90
N ARG A 451 -30.48 -6.34 -4.20
CA ARG A 451 -30.87 -5.96 -5.56
C ARG A 451 -29.85 -5.06 -6.27
N TYR A 452 -29.05 -4.31 -5.51
CA TYR A 452 -28.03 -3.40 -6.04
C TYR A 452 -26.67 -4.05 -6.24
N SER A 453 -26.40 -5.19 -5.59
CA SER A 453 -25.16 -5.94 -5.77
C SER A 453 -25.46 -7.41 -6.10
N PRO A 454 -25.87 -7.72 -7.35
CA PRO A 454 -26.23 -9.09 -7.76
C PRO A 454 -25.10 -10.11 -7.57
N ALA A 455 -23.84 -9.67 -7.64
CA ALA A 455 -22.67 -10.51 -7.38
C ALA A 455 -22.45 -10.80 -5.88
N GLY A 456 -23.31 -10.26 -5.01
CA GLY A 456 -23.22 -10.30 -3.55
C GLY A 456 -22.40 -9.15 -2.98
N PHE A 457 -22.37 -9.05 -1.66
CA PHE A 457 -21.54 -8.08 -0.94
C PHE A 457 -20.18 -8.66 -0.55
N THR A 458 -19.23 -7.77 -0.26
CA THR A 458 -17.96 -8.10 0.39
C THR A 458 -17.83 -7.34 1.72
N LYS A 459 -17.08 -7.90 2.66
CA LYS A 459 -16.63 -7.19 3.87
C LYS A 459 -15.30 -6.47 3.66
N GLY A 460 -14.81 -6.41 2.41
CA GLY A 460 -13.51 -5.83 2.10
C GLY A 460 -12.40 -6.50 2.91
N HIS A 461 -11.50 -5.69 3.45
CA HIS A 461 -10.35 -6.15 4.25
C HIS A 461 -10.60 -6.14 5.76
N PHE A 462 -11.80 -5.74 6.22
CA PHE A 462 -12.12 -5.60 7.64
C PHE A 462 -11.82 -6.87 8.47
N TYR A 463 -11.92 -8.06 7.87
CA TYR A 463 -11.65 -9.36 8.54
C TYR A 463 -10.50 -10.17 7.96
N ARG A 464 -9.85 -9.70 6.89
CA ARG A 464 -8.78 -10.46 6.20
C ARG A 464 -7.43 -9.74 6.20
N GLY A 465 -7.42 -8.41 6.38
CA GLY A 465 -6.22 -7.59 6.24
C GLY A 465 -5.63 -7.62 4.84
N VAL A 466 -4.67 -6.73 4.60
CA VAL A 466 -3.77 -6.79 3.42
C VAL A 466 -2.31 -7.02 3.87
N LEU A 467 -2.01 -6.79 5.15
CA LEU A 467 -0.67 -6.82 5.73
C LEU A 467 -0.49 -7.99 6.70
#